data_AF-A0A5M3WGX3-F1
#
_entry.id   AF-A0A5M3WGX3-F1
#
_cell.length_a   1.000
_cell.length_b   1.000
_cell.length_c   1.000
_cell.angle_alpha   90.00
_cell.angle_beta   90.00
_cell.angle_gamma   90.00
#
_symmetry.space_group_name_H-M   'P 1'
#
loop_
_entity.id
_entity.type
_entity.pdbx_description
1 polymer ?
#
loop_
_entity_poly.entity_id
_entity_poly.type
_entity_poly.pdbx_seq_one_letter_code
_entity_poly.pdbx_strand_id
1 'polypeptide(L)'
;MDRLTADQELNVGAELVSGNGRVRLVMQGDGNLVLYRVDDGHPLWDTGTWGGPVTRAVMQGDGNFVLYDDSGQAHWASGTDGNLGAWLCLQNDGNLVVYGTAGNPLWATNTVRYFGPAAVPGFLPSTRAPLFANGPWPPGTALPVSILGLPPVSIDVTRMGLCGGMSFLARDIHESGTPQLKGRDSSAIPAPLARHILARLIRSFNGPPVVSRWLADTQALDHDTLVWGHGLFHRTYNEIPGIISDIDNGVLCPIGLVLVHSYAPWDVFQNHVVLVWGYEQHGHLLTLRTYDCNHPNRDDIVLQIDISSPTPAKTITTNGTSGPDPGQIRGFFRIPYEHADPTPAYIDDGSVVASPLPPANLPAGAHTHVTMRATNTGSTTWTPDLGYRLGSQSPQDNTTWGLGRVELPVPEIRPGSTATFQFDVTATATAGVHEFSWQMVREGVHWFGHASPPVRIAVGSTDGACEQLHQRHQHLNAQLAEVTAEIAGIDWSDPFIARHEAANLSRLTQALRRQISAVEAQQVAQGCAPG
;
A
#
# COMPACT_ATOMS: atom_id res chain seq x y z
N MET A 1 -23.70 12.87 22.43
CA MET A 1 -25.07 13.30 22.08
C MET A 1 -24.97 14.69 21.48
N ASP A 2 -25.68 14.98 20.38
CA ASP A 2 -25.58 16.25 19.64
C ASP A 2 -26.74 17.22 19.93
N ARG A 3 -27.73 16.82 20.74
CA ARG A 3 -28.96 17.57 20.96
C ARG A 3 -29.55 17.37 22.36
N LEU A 4 -30.38 18.32 22.80
CA LEU A 4 -31.25 18.20 23.97
C LEU A 4 -32.70 18.41 23.54
N THR A 5 -33.58 17.46 23.86
CA THR A 5 -35.04 17.63 23.72
C THR A 5 -35.63 18.28 24.97
N ALA A 6 -36.92 18.62 24.92
CA ALA A 6 -37.67 19.09 26.08
C ALA A 6 -37.39 18.27 27.35
N ASP A 7 -37.18 19.00 28.44
CA ASP A 7 -36.86 18.56 29.80
C ASP A 7 -35.52 17.80 29.97
N GLN A 8 -34.66 17.80 28.94
CA GLN A 8 -33.28 17.33 29.05
C GLN A 8 -32.34 18.44 29.52
N GLU A 9 -31.29 18.04 30.24
CA GLU A 9 -30.34 18.96 30.84
C GLU A 9 -28.88 18.52 30.65
N LEU A 10 -27.99 19.50 30.73
CA LEU A 10 -26.55 19.35 30.76
C LEU A 10 -26.04 19.87 32.10
N ASN A 11 -25.60 18.95 32.97
CA ASN A 11 -25.00 19.28 34.26
C ASN A 11 -23.53 19.65 34.12
N VAL A 12 -22.97 20.36 35.10
CA VAL A 12 -21.51 20.63 35.18
C VAL A 12 -20.68 19.37 34.92
N GLY A 13 -19.69 19.51 34.04
CA GLY A 13 -18.80 18.44 33.59
C GLY A 13 -19.33 17.61 32.42
N ALA A 14 -20.60 17.76 32.04
CA ALA A 14 -21.16 17.11 30.87
C ALA A 14 -20.95 17.94 29.60
N GLU A 15 -20.97 17.25 28.45
CA GLU A 15 -20.81 17.86 27.13
C GLU A 15 -21.80 17.33 26.09
N LEU A 16 -22.12 18.18 25.11
CA LEU A 16 -22.64 17.77 23.81
C LEU A 16 -21.52 17.85 22.79
N VAL A 17 -21.54 16.94 21.80
CA VAL A 17 -20.54 16.89 20.72
C VAL A 17 -21.29 16.87 19.39
N SER A 18 -20.85 17.66 18.41
CA SER A 18 -21.44 17.66 17.07
C SER A 18 -21.29 16.28 16.41
N GLY A 19 -22.16 15.98 15.45
CA GLY A 19 -22.10 14.72 14.70
C GLY A 19 -20.75 14.45 14.03
N ASN A 20 -20.02 15.50 13.64
CA ASN A 20 -18.67 15.41 13.07
C ASN A 20 -17.52 15.51 14.09
N GLY A 21 -17.82 15.62 15.38
CA GLY A 21 -16.79 15.68 16.43
C GLY A 21 -15.92 16.94 16.44
N ARG A 22 -16.22 17.96 15.62
CA ARG A 22 -15.38 19.15 15.46
C ARG A 22 -15.65 20.24 16.49
N VAL A 23 -16.84 20.24 17.07
CA VAL A 23 -17.21 21.14 18.15
C VAL A 23 -17.87 20.40 19.30
N ARG A 24 -17.75 20.98 20.49
CA ARG A 24 -18.41 20.51 21.70
C ARG A 24 -18.92 21.66 22.54
N LEU A 25 -20.09 21.48 23.15
CA LEU A 25 -20.67 22.40 24.12
C LEU A 25 -20.46 21.81 25.51
N VAL A 26 -19.80 22.53 26.42
CA VAL A 26 -19.40 22.04 27.74
C VAL A 26 -19.99 22.92 28.82
N MET A 27 -20.72 22.34 29.77
CA MET A 27 -21.10 23.02 31.01
C MET A 27 -19.93 22.91 31.99
N GLN A 28 -19.21 24.01 32.22
CA GLN A 28 -17.95 24.03 32.94
C GLN A 28 -18.14 24.15 34.45
N GLY A 29 -17.14 23.68 35.21
CA GLY A 29 -17.16 23.74 36.68
C GLY A 29 -17.04 25.13 37.30
N ASP A 30 -16.73 26.15 36.48
CA ASP A 30 -16.72 27.56 36.88
C ASP A 30 -18.08 28.25 36.65
N GLY A 31 -19.09 27.49 36.24
CA GLY A 31 -20.45 27.98 35.98
C GLY A 31 -20.67 28.47 34.55
N ASN A 32 -19.66 28.49 33.67
CA ASN A 32 -19.88 28.91 32.29
C ASN A 32 -20.34 27.75 31.39
N LEU A 33 -21.25 28.02 30.44
CA LEU A 33 -21.52 27.11 29.33
C LEU A 33 -20.78 27.62 28.09
N VAL A 34 -19.86 26.81 27.56
CA VAL A 34 -18.95 27.23 26.48
C VAL A 34 -18.96 26.26 25.32
N LEU A 35 -19.08 26.81 24.11
CA LEU A 35 -18.94 26.09 22.85
C LEU A 35 -17.50 26.18 22.37
N TYR A 36 -16.86 25.04 22.14
CA TYR A 36 -15.46 24.93 21.75
C TYR A 36 -15.27 24.28 20.39
N ARG A 37 -14.21 24.68 19.71
CA ARG A 37 -13.55 23.85 18.70
C ARG A 37 -12.73 22.74 19.36
N VAL A 38 -12.80 21.53 18.83
CA VAL A 38 -12.13 20.36 19.43
C VAL A 38 -10.65 20.30 19.06
N ASP A 39 -10.28 20.75 17.86
CA ASP A 39 -8.92 20.71 17.31
C ASP A 39 -7.91 21.54 18.09
N ASP A 40 -8.28 22.77 18.51
CA ASP A 40 -7.38 23.69 19.21
C ASP A 40 -7.93 24.20 20.56
N GLY A 41 -9.13 23.76 20.94
CA GLY A 41 -9.77 24.22 22.17
C GLY A 41 -10.23 25.68 22.13
N HIS A 42 -10.30 26.31 20.96
CA HIS A 42 -10.70 27.73 20.85
C HIS A 42 -12.20 27.89 21.18
N PRO A 43 -12.57 28.79 22.11
CA PRO A 43 -13.99 29.06 22.41
C PRO A 43 -14.64 29.80 21.25
N LEU A 44 -15.77 29.29 20.76
CA LEU A 44 -16.55 29.91 19.67
C LEU A 44 -17.62 30.85 20.21
N TRP A 45 -18.23 30.50 21.35
CA TRP A 45 -19.25 31.26 22.05
C TRP A 45 -19.35 30.79 23.51
N ASP A 46 -19.79 31.68 24.40
CA ASP A 46 -20.09 31.35 25.78
C ASP A 46 -21.26 32.17 26.34
N THR A 47 -21.83 31.70 27.44
CA THR A 47 -22.94 32.38 28.13
C THR A 47 -22.53 33.59 28.97
N GLY A 48 -21.23 33.78 29.22
CA GLY A 48 -20.73 34.85 30.07
C GLY A 48 -21.03 34.66 31.57
N THR A 49 -21.36 33.44 32.00
CA THR A 49 -21.77 33.12 33.38
C THR A 49 -20.62 32.62 34.26
N TRP A 50 -19.38 32.75 33.78
CA TRP A 50 -18.16 32.34 34.47
C TRP A 50 -18.02 33.00 35.86
N GLY A 51 -17.57 32.23 36.84
CA GLY A 51 -17.49 32.65 38.24
C GLY A 51 -18.85 32.75 38.96
N GLY A 52 -19.94 32.40 38.28
CA GLY A 52 -21.30 32.35 38.82
C GLY A 52 -21.66 30.99 39.42
N PRO A 53 -22.79 30.89 40.15
CA PRO A 53 -23.22 29.66 40.82
C PRO A 53 -23.94 28.65 39.91
N VAL A 54 -23.83 28.81 38.59
CA VAL A 54 -24.60 28.00 37.62
C VAL A 54 -24.11 26.56 37.63
N THR A 55 -25.03 25.60 37.71
CA THR A 55 -24.71 24.16 37.81
C THR A 55 -25.30 23.33 36.67
N ARG A 56 -26.25 23.86 35.91
CA ARG A 56 -26.90 23.12 34.82
C ARG A 56 -27.52 24.02 33.76
N ALA A 57 -27.61 23.50 32.54
CA ALA A 57 -28.34 24.08 31.41
C ALA A 57 -29.48 23.16 30.99
N VAL A 58 -30.70 23.67 30.83
CA VAL A 58 -31.92 22.88 30.63
C VAL A 58 -32.66 23.35 29.38
N MET A 59 -33.01 22.42 28.49
CA MET A 59 -33.97 22.66 27.42
C MET A 59 -35.37 22.42 27.98
N GLN A 60 -36.06 23.47 28.41
CA GLN A 60 -37.32 23.36 29.15
C GLN A 60 -38.50 22.95 28.24
N GLY A 61 -39.50 22.29 28.82
CA GLY A 61 -40.73 21.92 28.10
C GLY A 61 -41.54 23.10 27.53
N ASP A 62 -41.33 24.32 28.05
CA ASP A 62 -41.94 25.55 27.52
C ASP A 62 -41.27 26.06 26.22
N GLY A 63 -40.15 25.45 25.82
CA GLY A 63 -39.37 25.81 24.64
C GLY A 63 -38.19 26.74 24.88
N ASN A 64 -37.89 27.08 26.13
CA ASN A 64 -36.76 27.94 26.49
C ASN A 64 -35.50 27.12 26.86
N PHE A 65 -34.32 27.55 26.42
CA PHE A 65 -33.05 26.97 26.86
C PHE A 65 -32.43 27.88 27.94
N VAL A 66 -32.28 27.37 29.17
CA VAL A 66 -32.01 28.21 30.36
C VAL A 66 -30.95 27.59 31.26
N LEU A 67 -30.04 28.44 31.76
CA LEU A 67 -29.02 28.07 32.75
C LEU A 67 -29.48 28.41 34.16
N TYR A 68 -29.33 27.46 35.08
CA TYR A 68 -29.77 27.54 36.46
C TYR A 68 -28.65 27.25 37.47
N ASP A 69 -28.75 27.85 38.65
CA ASP A 69 -28.07 27.38 39.84
C ASP A 69 -28.89 26.35 40.63
N ASP A 70 -28.30 25.79 41.69
CA ASP A 70 -28.94 24.79 42.55
C ASP A 70 -30.14 25.33 43.34
N SER A 71 -30.28 26.66 43.47
CA SER A 71 -31.44 27.30 44.10
C SER A 71 -32.63 27.44 43.12
N GLY A 72 -32.42 27.14 41.84
CA GLY A 72 -33.41 27.30 40.78
C GLY A 72 -33.48 28.73 40.22
N GLN A 73 -32.51 29.59 40.54
CA GLN A 73 -32.42 30.93 39.95
C GLN A 73 -31.84 30.83 38.54
N ALA A 74 -32.49 31.48 37.57
CA ALA A 74 -32.02 31.56 36.19
C ALA A 74 -30.93 32.62 36.05
N HIS A 75 -29.86 32.30 35.31
CA HIS A 75 -28.70 33.18 35.07
C HIS A 75 -28.49 33.53 33.60
N TRP A 76 -29.00 32.71 32.68
CA TRP A 76 -28.98 32.97 31.23
C TRP A 76 -30.17 32.26 30.57
N ALA A 77 -30.75 32.83 29.52
CA ALA A 77 -31.83 32.21 28.75
C ALA A 77 -31.75 32.56 27.26
N SER A 78 -32.19 31.64 26.39
CA SER A 78 -32.29 31.88 24.94
C SER A 78 -33.44 32.80 24.55
N GLY A 79 -34.45 32.96 25.42
CA GLY A 79 -35.62 33.79 25.18
C GLY A 79 -36.59 33.17 24.17
N THR A 80 -36.70 31.84 24.17
CA THR A 80 -37.49 31.07 23.20
C THR A 80 -38.73 30.42 23.84
N ASP A 81 -39.16 30.89 25.01
CA ASP A 81 -40.37 30.43 25.69
C ASP A 81 -41.65 30.58 24.82
N GLY A 82 -42.66 29.77 25.12
CA GLY A 82 -43.90 29.70 24.34
C GLY A 82 -43.82 28.79 23.10
N ASN A 83 -42.68 28.14 22.86
CA ASN A 83 -42.46 27.22 21.74
C ASN A 83 -42.40 25.76 22.23
N LEU A 84 -43.56 25.24 22.68
CA LEU A 84 -43.68 23.89 23.24
C LEU A 84 -43.06 22.81 22.32
N GLY A 85 -42.20 21.97 22.90
CA GLY A 85 -41.51 20.90 22.17
C GLY A 85 -40.32 21.36 21.34
N ALA A 86 -39.84 22.60 21.51
CA ALA A 86 -38.56 23.03 20.95
C ALA A 86 -37.39 22.19 21.49
N TRP A 87 -36.29 22.17 20.76
CA TRP A 87 -35.12 21.36 21.06
C TRP A 87 -33.82 22.07 20.66
N LEU A 88 -32.75 21.79 21.38
CA LEU A 88 -31.41 22.34 21.15
C LEU A 88 -30.59 21.39 20.28
N CYS A 89 -29.86 21.91 19.29
CA CYS A 89 -29.01 21.16 18.37
C CYS A 89 -27.62 21.78 18.26
N LEU A 90 -26.58 20.97 18.49
CA LEU A 90 -25.20 21.33 18.17
C LEU A 90 -24.85 20.82 16.77
N GLN A 91 -24.74 21.75 15.83
CA GLN A 91 -24.59 21.46 14.40
C GLN A 91 -23.13 21.23 14.00
N ASN A 92 -22.94 20.47 12.92
CA ASN A 92 -21.63 20.16 12.36
C ASN A 92 -20.86 21.40 11.83
N ASP A 93 -21.57 22.49 11.54
CA ASP A 93 -20.98 23.75 11.09
C ASP A 93 -20.54 24.66 12.26
N GLY A 94 -20.68 24.20 13.50
CA GLY A 94 -20.23 24.94 14.67
C GLY A 94 -21.29 25.83 15.28
N ASN A 95 -22.52 25.82 14.78
CA ASN A 95 -23.62 26.58 15.33
C ASN A 95 -24.40 25.78 16.37
N LEU A 96 -24.83 26.44 17.46
CA LEU A 96 -25.75 25.88 18.44
C LEU A 96 -27.09 26.58 18.28
N VAL A 97 -28.15 25.81 18.03
CA VAL A 97 -29.46 26.34 17.59
C VAL A 97 -30.59 25.74 18.40
N VAL A 98 -31.55 26.57 18.81
CA VAL A 98 -32.85 26.13 19.31
C VAL A 98 -33.83 26.10 18.14
N TYR A 99 -34.43 24.93 17.90
CA TYR A 99 -35.39 24.70 16.83
C TYR A 99 -36.80 24.52 17.37
N GLY A 100 -37.79 25.12 16.71
CA GLY A 100 -39.20 24.79 16.91
C GLY A 100 -39.56 23.42 16.33
N THR A 101 -40.77 22.94 16.62
CA THR A 101 -41.26 21.62 16.15
C THR A 101 -41.42 21.54 14.63
N ALA A 102 -41.61 22.67 13.95
CA ALA A 102 -41.63 22.76 12.50
C ALA A 102 -40.23 22.83 11.86
N GLY A 103 -39.16 22.77 12.66
CA GLY A 103 -37.77 22.86 12.19
C GLY A 103 -37.30 24.29 11.89
N ASN A 104 -38.08 25.31 12.24
CA ASN A 104 -37.65 26.70 12.13
C ASN A 104 -36.69 27.09 13.26
N PRO A 105 -35.59 27.81 12.98
CA PRO A 105 -34.68 28.27 14.03
C PRO A 105 -35.34 29.38 14.85
N LEU A 106 -35.29 29.26 16.18
CA LEU A 106 -35.83 30.23 17.13
C LEU A 106 -34.72 31.10 17.73
N TRP A 107 -33.54 30.51 17.95
CA TRP A 107 -32.35 31.18 18.46
C TRP A 107 -31.09 30.46 17.99
N ALA A 108 -29.98 31.19 17.84
CA ALA A 108 -28.68 30.60 17.49
C ALA A 108 -27.50 31.40 18.09
N THR A 109 -26.39 30.71 18.34
CA THR A 109 -25.11 31.34 18.74
C THR A 109 -24.47 32.15 17.62
N ASN A 110 -24.88 31.93 16.36
CA ASN A 110 -24.31 32.55 15.16
C ASN A 110 -22.80 32.27 15.01
N THR A 111 -22.39 31.05 15.39
CA THR A 111 -21.00 30.60 15.40
C THR A 111 -20.67 29.69 14.22
N VAL A 112 -21.39 29.83 13.11
CA VAL A 112 -21.05 29.10 11.88
C VAL A 112 -19.57 29.32 11.58
N ARG A 113 -18.82 28.22 11.52
CA ARG A 113 -17.40 28.18 11.21
C ARG A 113 -17.18 27.29 10.01
N TYR A 114 -16.21 27.71 9.21
CA TYR A 114 -15.64 26.85 8.20
C TYR A 114 -14.54 26.01 8.87
N PHE A 115 -14.82 24.75 9.17
CA PHE A 115 -13.82 23.86 9.81
C PHE A 115 -12.74 23.32 8.86
N GLY A 116 -12.56 23.92 7.67
CA GLY A 116 -11.71 23.33 6.64
C GLY A 116 -12.25 21.98 6.13
N PRO A 117 -11.56 21.35 5.18
CA PRO A 117 -11.90 20.01 4.71
C PRO A 117 -12.07 19.03 5.87
N ALA A 118 -13.22 18.35 5.93
CA ALA A 118 -13.34 17.09 6.66
C ALA A 118 -12.52 16.04 5.92
N ALA A 119 -11.73 15.25 6.66
CA ALA A 119 -10.88 14.23 6.07
C ALA A 119 -10.66 13.09 7.07
N VAL A 120 -10.51 11.88 6.55
CA VAL A 120 -10.16 10.71 7.33
C VAL A 120 -8.77 10.89 7.96
N PRO A 121 -8.62 10.78 9.29
CA PRO A 121 -7.35 11.01 9.96
C PRO A 121 -6.22 10.11 9.42
N GLY A 122 -5.08 10.72 9.09
CA GLY A 122 -3.89 9.97 8.68
C GLY A 122 -3.99 9.29 7.31
N PHE A 123 -4.98 9.65 6.49
CA PHE A 123 -5.05 9.22 5.09
C PHE A 123 -4.82 10.40 4.14
N LEU A 124 -3.80 10.25 3.29
CA LEU A 124 -3.70 10.96 2.01
C LEU A 124 -3.38 9.95 0.93
N PRO A 125 -3.93 10.09 -0.30
CA PRO A 125 -3.53 9.28 -1.44
C PRO A 125 -2.00 9.16 -1.62
N SER A 126 -1.28 10.27 -1.49
CA SER A 126 0.18 10.34 -1.64
C SER A 126 0.98 9.58 -0.57
N THR A 127 0.41 9.35 0.61
CA THR A 127 1.13 8.77 1.76
C THR A 127 0.63 7.39 2.18
N ARG A 128 -0.61 7.03 1.86
CA ARG A 128 -1.23 5.76 2.30
C ARG A 128 -1.72 4.86 1.18
N ALA A 129 -2.09 5.40 0.01
CA ALA A 129 -2.55 4.58 -1.11
C ALA A 129 -1.37 4.03 -1.94
N PRO A 130 -1.56 2.94 -2.69
CA PRO A 130 -0.54 2.44 -3.61
C PRO A 130 -0.07 3.51 -4.61
N LEU A 131 1.25 3.57 -4.86
CA LEU A 131 1.87 4.59 -5.73
C LEU A 131 1.96 4.18 -7.21
N PHE A 132 1.57 2.96 -7.56
CA PHE A 132 1.46 2.51 -8.94
C PHE A 132 0.05 2.72 -9.48
N ALA A 133 -0.06 2.96 -10.78
CA ALA A 133 -1.32 3.24 -11.44
C ALA A 133 -2.16 1.97 -11.62
N ASN A 134 -3.43 2.16 -11.93
CA ASN A 134 -4.41 1.13 -12.26
C ASN A 134 -4.19 0.51 -13.66
N GLY A 135 -3.00 -0.06 -13.86
CA GLY A 135 -2.54 -0.59 -15.13
C GLY A 135 -1.53 0.32 -15.84
N PRO A 136 -0.80 -0.20 -16.85
CA PRO A 136 -0.91 -1.56 -17.41
C PRO A 136 -0.41 -2.63 -16.43
N TRP A 137 -0.97 -3.84 -16.52
CA TRP A 137 -0.64 -4.96 -15.64
C TRP A 137 0.43 -5.88 -16.26
N PRO A 138 1.15 -6.67 -15.45
CA PRO A 138 2.18 -7.57 -15.96
C PRO A 138 1.62 -8.58 -16.99
N PRO A 139 2.37 -8.94 -18.03
CA PRO A 139 1.95 -10.00 -18.96
C PRO A 139 1.66 -11.32 -18.23
N GLY A 140 0.65 -12.08 -18.69
CA GLY A 140 0.28 -13.36 -18.07
C GLY A 140 -0.58 -13.25 -16.80
N THR A 141 -1.01 -12.04 -16.44
CA THR A 141 -1.95 -11.80 -15.33
C THR A 141 -3.42 -12.04 -15.71
N ALA A 142 -3.70 -12.47 -16.95
CA ALA A 142 -5.05 -12.78 -17.41
C ALA A 142 -5.70 -13.83 -16.50
N LEU A 143 -6.81 -13.44 -15.87
CA LEU A 143 -7.54 -14.28 -14.93
C LEU A 143 -9.02 -14.27 -15.34
N PRO A 144 -9.70 -15.43 -15.35
CA PRO A 144 -11.12 -15.47 -15.57
C PRO A 144 -11.82 -14.74 -14.42
N VAL A 145 -12.70 -13.80 -14.75
CA VAL A 145 -13.51 -13.08 -13.76
C VAL A 145 -14.91 -13.68 -13.77
N SER A 146 -15.38 -14.10 -12.60
CA SER A 146 -16.77 -14.53 -12.40
C SER A 146 -17.39 -13.64 -11.34
N ILE A 147 -18.34 -12.81 -11.76
CA ILE A 147 -19.13 -11.96 -10.86
C ILE A 147 -20.54 -12.51 -10.82
N LEU A 148 -21.01 -12.86 -9.62
CA LEU A 148 -22.36 -13.38 -9.43
C LEU A 148 -23.40 -12.34 -9.88
N GLY A 149 -24.17 -12.66 -10.93
CA GLY A 149 -25.17 -11.76 -11.52
C GLY A 149 -24.78 -11.21 -12.89
N LEU A 150 -23.54 -11.41 -13.34
CA LEU A 150 -23.10 -11.20 -14.72
C LEU A 150 -22.76 -12.56 -15.37
N PRO A 151 -22.79 -12.67 -16.71
CA PRO A 151 -22.29 -13.86 -17.39
C PRO A 151 -20.82 -14.17 -16.99
N PRO A 152 -20.28 -15.38 -17.19
CA PRO A 152 -18.85 -15.62 -17.06
C PRO A 152 -18.10 -15.16 -18.33
N VAL A 153 -17.02 -14.39 -18.19
CA VAL A 153 -16.14 -14.02 -19.32
C VAL A 153 -14.68 -14.16 -18.89
N SER A 154 -13.86 -14.71 -19.79
CA SER A 154 -12.41 -14.65 -19.66
C SER A 154 -11.94 -13.34 -20.26
N ILE A 155 -11.52 -12.39 -19.42
CA ILE A 155 -11.07 -11.07 -19.87
C ILE A 155 -9.56 -10.99 -19.74
N ASP A 156 -8.90 -10.50 -20.78
CA ASP A 156 -7.49 -10.12 -20.71
C ASP A 156 -7.36 -8.87 -19.83
N VAL A 157 -7.11 -9.08 -18.54
CA VAL A 157 -7.01 -7.98 -17.57
C VAL A 157 -5.88 -7.02 -17.87
N THR A 158 -4.91 -7.36 -18.75
CA THR A 158 -3.88 -6.40 -19.19
C THR A 158 -4.46 -5.15 -19.83
N ARG A 159 -5.71 -5.23 -20.32
CA ARG A 159 -6.44 -4.13 -20.97
C ARG A 159 -7.53 -3.49 -20.11
N MET A 160 -7.75 -3.96 -18.88
CA MET A 160 -8.78 -3.43 -17.98
C MET A 160 -8.20 -2.79 -16.72
N GLY A 161 -8.89 -1.76 -16.22
CA GLY A 161 -8.64 -1.22 -14.89
C GLY A 161 -9.20 -2.12 -13.79
N LEU A 162 -8.48 -2.28 -12.69
CA LEU A 162 -8.91 -2.93 -11.45
C LEU A 162 -9.25 -1.89 -10.36
N CYS A 163 -9.92 -0.80 -10.74
CA CYS A 163 -10.10 0.38 -9.87
C CYS A 163 -10.83 0.07 -8.55
N GLY A 164 -11.83 -0.82 -8.59
CA GLY A 164 -12.50 -1.31 -7.39
C GLY A 164 -11.56 -2.07 -6.46
N GLY A 165 -10.72 -2.95 -7.03
CA GLY A 165 -9.70 -3.69 -6.27
C GLY A 165 -8.62 -2.80 -5.67
N MET A 166 -8.16 -1.80 -6.42
CA MET A 166 -7.18 -0.81 -5.97
C MET A 166 -7.73 0.09 -4.85
N SER A 167 -8.98 0.58 -4.99
CA SER A 167 -9.64 1.38 -3.95
C SER A 167 -9.85 0.58 -2.66
N PHE A 168 -10.25 -0.69 -2.78
CA PHE A 168 -10.42 -1.58 -1.64
C PHE A 168 -9.07 -1.89 -0.97
N LEU A 169 -8.02 -2.19 -1.76
CA LEU A 169 -6.67 -2.40 -1.24
C LEU A 169 -6.13 -1.16 -0.52
N ALA A 170 -6.33 0.04 -1.08
CA ALA A 170 -5.90 1.29 -0.43
C ALA A 170 -6.57 1.48 0.94
N ARG A 171 -7.86 1.15 1.04
CA ARG A 171 -8.59 1.16 2.31
C ARG A 171 -8.08 0.09 3.28
N ASP A 172 -7.85 -1.14 2.80
CA ASP A 172 -7.30 -2.24 3.61
C ASP A 172 -5.94 -1.87 4.22
N ILE A 173 -5.04 -1.26 3.43
CA ILE A 173 -3.72 -0.78 3.89
C ILE A 173 -3.87 0.31 4.95
N HIS A 174 -4.80 1.24 4.77
CA HIS A 174 -5.03 2.31 5.72
C HIS A 174 -5.55 1.78 7.06
N GLU A 175 -6.65 1.02 7.03
CA GLU A 175 -7.32 0.51 8.22
C GLU A 175 -6.47 -0.53 8.97
N SER A 176 -5.61 -1.28 8.27
CA SER A 176 -4.70 -2.25 8.90
C SER A 176 -3.40 -1.61 9.42
N GLY A 177 -3.17 -0.33 9.17
CA GLY A 177 -1.94 0.36 9.59
C GLY A 177 -0.67 -0.16 8.90
N THR A 178 -0.79 -0.87 7.78
CA THR A 178 0.36 -1.46 7.09
C THR A 178 1.11 -0.42 6.24
N PRO A 179 2.40 -0.63 5.93
CA PRO A 179 3.20 0.34 5.16
C PRO A 179 2.65 0.61 3.75
N GLN A 180 2.81 1.81 3.23
CA GLN A 180 2.41 2.12 1.85
C GLN A 180 3.16 1.26 0.82
N LEU A 181 2.46 0.79 -0.22
CA LEU A 181 3.10 0.18 -1.39
C LEU A 181 3.73 1.27 -2.28
N LYS A 182 5.05 1.44 -2.18
CA LYS A 182 5.79 2.54 -2.84
C LYS A 182 6.28 2.23 -4.26
N GLY A 183 5.98 1.05 -4.81
CA GLY A 183 6.25 0.73 -6.21
C GLY A 183 5.48 1.67 -7.13
N ARG A 184 6.09 2.10 -8.24
CA ARG A 184 5.49 3.08 -9.18
C ARG A 184 5.11 2.50 -10.53
N ASP A 185 5.64 1.33 -10.87
CA ASP A 185 5.37 0.65 -12.14
C ASP A 185 4.41 -0.52 -11.92
N SER A 186 3.18 -0.38 -12.39
CA SER A 186 2.15 -1.41 -12.31
C SER A 186 2.46 -2.62 -13.18
N SER A 187 3.27 -2.47 -14.23
CA SER A 187 3.63 -3.56 -15.14
C SER A 187 4.70 -4.49 -14.55
N ALA A 188 5.37 -4.03 -13.49
CA ALA A 188 6.43 -4.76 -12.79
C ALA A 188 5.97 -5.36 -11.45
N ILE A 189 4.69 -5.24 -11.08
CA ILE A 189 4.22 -5.79 -9.81
C ILE A 189 4.26 -7.33 -9.81
N PRO A 190 4.49 -7.98 -8.66
CA PRO A 190 4.44 -9.43 -8.58
C PRO A 190 3.04 -9.98 -8.90
N ALA A 191 2.98 -11.14 -9.57
CA ALA A 191 1.73 -11.82 -9.90
C ALA A 191 0.82 -12.10 -8.68
N PRO A 192 1.33 -12.46 -7.48
CA PRO A 192 0.47 -12.61 -6.31
C PRO A 192 -0.22 -11.31 -5.86
N LEU A 193 0.45 -10.15 -5.98
CA LEU A 193 -0.16 -8.84 -5.71
C LEU A 193 -1.29 -8.55 -6.70
N ALA A 194 -1.06 -8.80 -7.99
CA ALA A 194 -2.09 -8.61 -9.01
C ALA A 194 -3.31 -9.52 -8.78
N ARG A 195 -3.10 -10.78 -8.38
CA ARG A 195 -4.19 -11.70 -7.97
C ARG A 195 -4.96 -11.19 -6.75
N HIS A 196 -4.26 -10.62 -5.77
CA HIS A 196 -4.90 -10.03 -4.59
C HIS A 196 -5.78 -8.83 -4.97
N ILE A 197 -5.27 -7.92 -5.81
CA ILE A 197 -6.05 -6.78 -6.34
C ILE A 197 -7.29 -7.28 -7.09
N LEU A 198 -7.16 -8.31 -7.93
CA LEU A 198 -8.31 -8.89 -8.62
C LEU A 198 -9.34 -9.50 -7.65
N ALA A 199 -8.89 -10.21 -6.61
CA ALA A 199 -9.79 -10.74 -5.60
C ALA A 199 -10.57 -9.62 -4.90
N ARG A 200 -9.91 -8.48 -4.62
CA ARG A 200 -10.57 -7.29 -4.07
C ARG A 200 -11.52 -6.64 -5.07
N LEU A 201 -11.20 -6.63 -6.36
CA LEU A 201 -12.14 -6.19 -7.40
C LEU A 201 -13.43 -7.02 -7.35
N ILE A 202 -13.32 -8.36 -7.34
CA ILE A 202 -14.50 -9.23 -7.29
C ILE A 202 -15.33 -8.97 -6.02
N ARG A 203 -14.67 -8.79 -4.87
CA ARG A 203 -15.37 -8.44 -3.62
C ARG A 203 -16.02 -7.07 -3.65
N SER A 204 -15.51 -6.10 -4.41
CA SER A 204 -16.15 -4.78 -4.55
C SER A 204 -17.52 -4.83 -5.25
N PHE A 205 -17.81 -5.91 -5.99
CA PHE A 205 -19.14 -6.17 -6.55
C PHE A 205 -20.05 -6.98 -5.59
N ASN A 206 -19.61 -7.23 -4.36
CA ASN A 206 -20.23 -7.88 -3.19
C ASN A 206 -21.67 -8.47 -3.34
N GLY A 207 -21.88 -9.38 -4.30
CA GLY A 207 -23.12 -10.12 -4.48
C GLY A 207 -24.24 -9.40 -5.25
N PRO A 208 -25.41 -10.06 -5.40
CA PRO A 208 -26.47 -9.61 -6.30
C PRO A 208 -26.96 -8.17 -6.10
N PRO A 209 -27.05 -7.61 -4.87
CA PRO A 209 -27.53 -6.24 -4.66
C PRO A 209 -26.60 -5.14 -5.23
N VAL A 210 -25.29 -5.33 -5.16
CA VAL A 210 -24.34 -4.33 -5.68
C VAL A 210 -24.28 -4.40 -7.20
N VAL A 211 -24.32 -5.62 -7.77
CA VAL A 211 -24.40 -5.81 -9.23
C VAL A 211 -25.70 -5.24 -9.79
N SER A 212 -26.83 -5.49 -9.12
CA SER A 212 -28.11 -4.91 -9.55
C SER A 212 -28.11 -3.39 -9.45
N ARG A 213 -27.45 -2.82 -8.43
CA ARG A 213 -27.25 -1.37 -8.31
C ARG A 213 -26.44 -0.80 -9.48
N TRP A 214 -25.31 -1.42 -9.81
CA TRP A 214 -24.49 -1.02 -10.96
C TRP A 214 -25.30 -1.03 -12.27
N LEU A 215 -26.05 -2.11 -12.52
CA LEU A 215 -26.90 -2.22 -13.72
C LEU A 215 -28.00 -1.16 -13.72
N ALA A 216 -28.71 -0.99 -12.61
CA ALA A 216 -29.82 -0.05 -12.50
C ALA A 216 -29.39 1.40 -12.71
N ASP A 217 -28.24 1.80 -12.14
CA ASP A 217 -27.76 3.18 -12.25
C ASP A 217 -27.07 3.44 -13.60
N THR A 218 -26.43 2.44 -14.20
CA THR A 218 -25.90 2.54 -15.58
C THR A 218 -27.03 2.70 -16.61
N GLN A 219 -28.21 2.14 -16.35
CA GLN A 219 -29.38 2.24 -17.22
C GLN A 219 -30.30 3.44 -16.91
N ALA A 220 -30.15 4.04 -15.73
CA ALA A 220 -31.02 5.14 -15.31
C ALA A 220 -30.81 6.38 -16.19
N LEU A 221 -31.88 7.14 -16.42
CA LEU A 221 -31.79 8.50 -16.95
C LEU A 221 -31.19 9.45 -15.89
N ASP A 222 -30.58 10.55 -16.33
CA ASP A 222 -29.96 11.53 -15.41
C ASP A 222 -30.97 12.24 -14.50
N HIS A 223 -32.19 12.43 -14.99
CA HIS A 223 -33.25 13.21 -14.35
C HIS A 223 -34.44 12.34 -13.94
N ASP A 224 -35.20 12.83 -12.96
CA ASP A 224 -36.43 12.21 -12.49
C ASP A 224 -37.47 12.15 -13.61
N THR A 225 -38.20 11.04 -13.66
CA THR A 225 -39.30 10.85 -14.59
C THR A 225 -40.58 10.54 -13.84
N LEU A 226 -41.71 10.98 -14.39
CA LEU A 226 -43.03 10.73 -13.81
C LEU A 226 -43.37 9.23 -13.73
N VAL A 227 -42.84 8.43 -14.68
CA VAL A 227 -43.20 7.01 -14.84
C VAL A 227 -42.19 6.07 -14.19
N TRP A 228 -40.90 6.39 -14.24
CA TRP A 228 -39.81 5.52 -13.78
C TRP A 228 -39.16 6.00 -12.47
N GLY A 229 -39.73 7.04 -11.84
CA GLY A 229 -39.32 7.56 -10.56
C GLY A 229 -38.01 8.35 -10.62
N HIS A 230 -37.22 8.24 -9.55
CA HIS A 230 -35.99 9.01 -9.38
C HIS A 230 -34.90 8.64 -10.39
N GLY A 231 -34.36 9.67 -11.05
CA GLY A 231 -33.22 9.58 -11.94
C GLY A 231 -31.91 9.44 -11.18
N LEU A 232 -30.83 9.24 -11.93
CA LEU A 232 -29.49 8.98 -11.38
C LEU A 232 -28.98 10.12 -10.49
N PHE A 233 -29.24 11.39 -10.85
CA PHE A 233 -28.79 12.52 -10.03
C PHE A 233 -29.50 12.55 -8.67
N HIS A 234 -30.80 12.29 -8.62
CA HIS A 234 -31.53 12.21 -7.34
C HIS A 234 -31.04 11.03 -6.51
N ARG A 235 -30.83 9.86 -7.11
CA ARG A 235 -30.23 8.72 -6.40
C ARG A 235 -28.86 9.07 -5.82
N THR A 236 -28.03 9.75 -6.59
CA THR A 236 -26.72 10.27 -6.15
C THR A 236 -26.86 11.24 -4.97
N TYR A 237 -27.80 12.17 -5.06
CA TYR A 237 -28.10 13.12 -3.98
C TYR A 237 -28.42 12.41 -2.65
N ASN A 238 -29.18 11.31 -2.69
CA ASN A 238 -29.55 10.54 -1.51
C ASN A 238 -28.38 9.79 -0.87
N GLU A 239 -27.26 9.61 -1.57
CA GLU A 239 -26.06 8.94 -1.04
C GLU A 239 -25.17 9.86 -0.20
N ILE A 240 -25.28 11.18 -0.43
CA ILE A 240 -24.41 12.21 0.15
C ILE A 240 -24.40 12.21 1.70
N PRO A 241 -25.55 12.14 2.40
CA PRO A 241 -25.53 12.12 3.87
C PRO A 241 -24.75 10.91 4.41
N GLY A 242 -24.81 9.78 3.73
CA GLY A 242 -24.07 8.57 4.09
C GLY A 242 -22.56 8.73 3.88
N ILE A 243 -22.14 9.38 2.79
CA ILE A 243 -20.72 9.66 2.52
C ILE A 243 -20.16 10.61 3.59
N ILE A 244 -20.88 11.71 3.88
CA ILE A 244 -20.48 12.67 4.90
C ILE A 244 -20.36 11.97 6.26
N SER A 245 -21.36 11.14 6.62
CA SER A 245 -21.32 10.35 7.85
C SER A 245 -20.11 9.42 7.91
N ASP A 246 -19.72 8.75 6.82
CA ASP A 246 -18.53 7.89 6.82
C ASP A 246 -17.27 8.72 7.12
N ILE A 247 -17.07 9.84 6.42
CA ILE A 247 -15.89 10.70 6.61
C ILE A 247 -15.84 11.31 8.01
N ASP A 248 -16.98 11.77 8.54
CA ASP A 248 -17.10 12.33 9.89
C ASP A 248 -16.74 11.29 10.97
N ASN A 249 -17.00 10.01 10.71
CA ASN A 249 -16.59 8.90 11.58
C ASN A 249 -15.16 8.40 11.31
N GLY A 250 -14.38 9.09 10.47
CA GLY A 250 -13.02 8.70 10.12
C GLY A 250 -12.94 7.45 9.24
N VAL A 251 -13.98 7.17 8.45
CA VAL A 251 -14.07 5.99 7.59
C VAL A 251 -13.96 6.38 6.11
N LEU A 252 -13.06 5.75 5.37
CA LEU A 252 -12.91 5.95 3.93
C LEU A 252 -14.13 5.39 3.18
N CYS A 253 -14.74 6.17 2.28
CA CYS A 253 -15.99 5.77 1.63
C CYS A 253 -15.77 5.40 0.15
N PRO A 254 -15.78 4.11 -0.24
CA PRO A 254 -15.69 3.73 -1.63
C PRO A 254 -16.99 4.04 -2.35
N ILE A 255 -16.87 4.68 -3.52
CA ILE A 255 -18.02 5.05 -4.35
C ILE A 255 -17.83 4.55 -5.78
N GLY A 256 -18.92 4.08 -6.38
CA GLY A 256 -19.00 3.78 -7.80
C GLY A 256 -19.38 5.03 -8.57
N LEU A 257 -18.57 5.43 -9.54
CA LEU A 257 -18.84 6.55 -10.45
C LEU A 257 -19.50 6.03 -11.71
N VAL A 258 -20.70 6.53 -12.01
CA VAL A 258 -21.43 6.18 -13.23
C VAL A 258 -21.01 7.15 -14.34
N LEU A 259 -20.32 6.62 -15.34
CA LEU A 259 -19.73 7.37 -16.44
C LEU A 259 -20.50 7.17 -17.75
N VAL A 260 -21.09 5.99 -17.94
CA VAL A 260 -21.77 5.61 -19.18
C VAL A 260 -23.28 5.44 -18.96
N HIS A 261 -24.04 5.54 -20.04
CA HIS A 261 -25.42 5.09 -20.10
C HIS A 261 -25.49 3.89 -21.05
N SER A 262 -25.76 2.70 -20.52
CA SER A 262 -25.81 1.47 -21.32
C SER A 262 -26.78 0.43 -20.74
N TYR A 263 -27.36 -0.36 -21.64
CA TYR A 263 -28.21 -1.51 -21.32
C TYR A 263 -27.45 -2.84 -21.38
N ALA A 264 -26.21 -2.84 -21.88
CA ALA A 264 -25.39 -4.04 -21.91
C ALA A 264 -24.87 -4.36 -20.50
N PRO A 265 -25.10 -5.56 -19.96
CA PRO A 265 -24.70 -5.88 -18.58
C PRO A 265 -23.21 -5.73 -18.28
N TRP A 266 -22.36 -5.88 -19.29
CA TRP A 266 -20.90 -5.78 -19.17
C TRP A 266 -20.36 -4.35 -19.23
N ASP A 267 -21.16 -3.38 -19.65
CA ASP A 267 -20.69 -1.99 -19.73
C ASP A 267 -20.56 -1.34 -18.35
N VAL A 268 -20.94 -2.06 -17.27
CA VAL A 268 -20.61 -1.67 -15.90
C VAL A 268 -19.11 -1.53 -15.65
N PHE A 269 -18.25 -2.20 -16.43
CA PHE A 269 -16.80 -2.05 -16.35
C PHE A 269 -16.25 -0.81 -17.08
N GLN A 270 -17.11 -0.09 -17.81
CA GLN A 270 -16.78 1.24 -18.36
C GLN A 270 -17.02 2.35 -17.33
N ASN A 271 -17.63 2.02 -16.20
CA ASN A 271 -17.71 2.88 -15.02
C ASN A 271 -16.42 2.80 -14.20
N HIS A 272 -16.35 3.58 -13.11
CA HIS A 272 -15.13 3.69 -12.31
C HIS A 272 -15.40 3.59 -10.82
N VAL A 273 -14.38 3.27 -10.03
CA VAL A 273 -14.47 3.22 -8.57
C VAL A 273 -13.36 4.09 -8.00
N VAL A 274 -13.73 4.96 -7.06
CA VAL A 274 -12.82 5.83 -6.32
C VAL A 274 -13.09 5.73 -4.83
N LEU A 275 -12.15 6.21 -4.02
CA LEU A 275 -12.27 6.22 -2.56
C LEU A 275 -12.37 7.67 -2.06
N VAL A 276 -13.50 8.07 -1.49
CA VAL A 276 -13.67 9.37 -0.85
C VAL A 276 -12.93 9.34 0.48
N TRP A 277 -12.06 10.34 0.69
CA TRP A 277 -11.29 10.48 1.92
C TRP A 277 -11.51 11.81 2.63
N GLY A 278 -12.22 12.74 1.99
CA GLY A 278 -12.58 14.01 2.61
C GLY A 278 -13.67 14.74 1.86
N TYR A 279 -14.16 15.83 2.43
CA TYR A 279 -15.09 16.74 1.77
C TYR A 279 -14.96 18.18 2.26
N GLU A 280 -15.39 19.11 1.42
CA GLU A 280 -15.56 20.54 1.71
C GLU A 280 -16.93 20.98 1.21
N GLN A 281 -17.63 21.81 1.97
CA GLN A 281 -18.91 22.38 1.54
C GLN A 281 -18.89 23.91 1.63
N HIS A 282 -19.19 24.57 0.52
CA HIS A 282 -19.34 26.01 0.42
C HIS A 282 -20.76 26.35 -0.05
N GLY A 283 -21.64 26.71 0.88
CA GLY A 283 -23.07 26.88 0.59
C GLY A 283 -23.67 25.58 0.06
N HIS A 284 -24.13 25.61 -1.20
CA HIS A 284 -24.68 24.44 -1.89
C HIS A 284 -23.65 23.66 -2.71
N LEU A 285 -22.40 24.11 -2.82
CA LEU A 285 -21.36 23.37 -3.54
C LEU A 285 -20.64 22.42 -2.58
N LEU A 286 -20.85 21.12 -2.77
CA LEU A 286 -20.11 20.06 -2.09
C LEU A 286 -18.94 19.62 -2.98
N THR A 287 -17.74 19.57 -2.40
CA THR A 287 -16.52 19.07 -3.01
C THR A 287 -16.07 17.83 -2.24
N LEU A 288 -16.16 16.65 -2.85
CA LEU A 288 -15.62 15.41 -2.30
C LEU A 288 -14.18 15.24 -2.75
N ARG A 289 -13.26 14.95 -1.84
CA ARG A 289 -11.85 14.63 -2.13
C ARG A 289 -11.70 13.14 -2.30
N THR A 290 -11.12 12.70 -3.42
CA THR A 290 -11.06 11.28 -3.78
C THR A 290 -9.65 10.80 -4.06
N TYR A 291 -9.41 9.52 -3.78
CA TYR A 291 -8.30 8.76 -4.35
C TYR A 291 -8.80 8.12 -5.64
N ASP A 292 -8.18 8.49 -6.76
CA ASP A 292 -8.36 7.84 -8.05
C ASP A 292 -7.09 7.07 -8.42
N CYS A 293 -7.19 5.74 -8.48
CA CYS A 293 -6.05 4.86 -8.76
C CYS A 293 -5.48 5.01 -10.18
N ASN A 294 -6.17 5.69 -11.10
CA ASN A 294 -5.62 6.03 -12.41
C ASN A 294 -4.59 7.17 -12.30
N HIS A 295 -4.62 7.93 -11.20
CA HIS A 295 -3.75 9.07 -10.93
C HIS A 295 -3.14 8.95 -9.52
N PRO A 296 -2.31 7.91 -9.28
CA PRO A 296 -1.69 7.70 -7.99
C PRO A 296 -0.86 8.91 -7.55
N ASN A 297 -0.69 9.08 -6.24
CA ASN A 297 0.10 10.19 -5.66
C ASN A 297 -0.50 11.60 -5.88
N ARG A 298 -1.82 11.70 -6.10
CA ARG A 298 -2.53 12.98 -6.24
C ARG A 298 -3.54 13.15 -5.12
N ASP A 299 -3.36 14.21 -4.33
CA ASP A 299 -4.22 14.57 -3.19
C ASP A 299 -5.25 15.66 -3.55
N ASP A 300 -5.23 16.13 -4.79
CA ASP A 300 -6.03 17.24 -5.30
C ASP A 300 -7.19 16.78 -6.21
N ILE A 301 -7.44 15.46 -6.28
CA ILE A 301 -8.55 14.93 -7.06
C ILE A 301 -9.85 15.14 -6.30
N VAL A 302 -10.83 15.75 -6.99
CA VAL A 302 -12.11 16.11 -6.41
C VAL A 302 -13.29 15.79 -7.32
N LEU A 303 -14.45 15.55 -6.71
CA LEU A 303 -15.76 15.59 -7.33
C LEU A 303 -16.51 16.80 -6.79
N GLN A 304 -17.14 17.60 -7.65
CA GLN A 304 -17.92 18.76 -7.23
C GLN A 304 -19.38 18.63 -7.67
N ILE A 305 -20.29 18.85 -6.73
CA ILE A 305 -21.73 18.70 -6.91
C ILE A 305 -22.50 19.83 -6.22
N ASP A 306 -23.47 20.40 -6.92
CA ASP A 306 -24.44 21.33 -6.34
C ASP A 306 -25.60 20.58 -5.66
N ILE A 307 -25.63 20.65 -4.34
CA ILE A 307 -26.58 19.97 -3.44
C ILE A 307 -27.76 20.85 -3.02
N SER A 308 -28.05 21.95 -3.72
CA SER A 308 -29.20 22.84 -3.41
C SER A 308 -30.56 22.15 -3.54
N SER A 309 -30.68 21.17 -4.44
CA SER A 309 -31.90 20.39 -4.66
C SER A 309 -31.60 19.10 -5.42
N PRO A 310 -32.39 18.03 -5.22
CA PRO A 310 -32.28 16.80 -5.99
C PRO A 310 -32.86 16.94 -7.41
N THR A 311 -33.68 17.97 -7.66
CA THR A 311 -34.29 18.25 -8.96
C THR A 311 -34.28 19.76 -9.27
N PRO A 312 -34.05 20.17 -10.54
CA PRO A 312 -33.66 19.34 -11.69
C PRO A 312 -32.24 18.75 -11.54
N ALA A 313 -31.90 17.76 -12.38
CA ALA A 313 -30.56 17.17 -12.38
C ALA A 313 -29.49 18.22 -12.71
N LYS A 314 -28.35 18.15 -12.02
CA LYS A 314 -27.22 19.08 -12.20
C LYS A 314 -25.96 18.33 -12.60
N THR A 315 -25.03 19.03 -13.24
CA THR A 315 -23.73 18.47 -13.61
C THR A 315 -22.88 18.17 -12.37
N ILE A 316 -22.23 17.01 -12.37
CA ILE A 316 -21.20 16.65 -11.40
C ILE A 316 -19.86 16.70 -12.13
N THR A 317 -18.91 17.47 -11.59
CA THR A 317 -17.61 17.69 -12.25
C THR A 317 -16.48 16.98 -11.51
N THR A 318 -15.41 16.65 -12.22
CA THR A 318 -14.21 15.98 -11.70
C THR A 318 -12.96 16.50 -12.40
N ASN A 319 -11.81 16.46 -11.73
CA ASN A 319 -10.50 16.76 -12.33
C ASN A 319 -9.60 15.52 -12.43
N GLY A 320 -10.06 14.32 -12.05
CA GLY A 320 -9.25 13.10 -12.04
C GLY A 320 -9.88 11.89 -12.74
N THR A 321 -11.19 11.83 -12.95
CA THR A 321 -11.79 10.68 -13.63
C THR A 321 -12.01 10.99 -15.12
N SER A 322 -11.46 10.14 -16.00
CA SER A 322 -11.68 10.21 -17.45
C SER A 322 -12.74 9.20 -17.88
N GLY A 323 -13.84 9.69 -18.46
CA GLY A 323 -14.88 8.90 -19.13
C GLY A 323 -15.15 9.41 -20.55
N PRO A 324 -16.29 9.03 -21.16
CA PRO A 324 -16.70 9.55 -22.47
C PRO A 324 -16.79 11.08 -22.50
N ASP A 325 -17.16 11.69 -21.36
CA ASP A 325 -17.25 13.13 -21.16
C ASP A 325 -16.17 13.58 -20.15
N PRO A 326 -14.97 13.99 -20.62
CA PRO A 326 -13.88 14.38 -19.74
C PRO A 326 -14.27 15.49 -18.76
N GLY A 327 -13.99 15.27 -17.47
CA GLY A 327 -14.24 16.22 -16.41
C GLY A 327 -15.68 16.22 -15.89
N GLN A 328 -16.54 15.31 -16.35
CA GLN A 328 -17.91 15.15 -15.86
C GLN A 328 -18.21 13.68 -15.55
N ILE A 329 -19.12 13.46 -14.61
CA ILE A 329 -19.72 12.16 -14.33
C ILE A 329 -21.24 12.31 -14.28
N ARG A 330 -21.97 11.21 -14.53
CA ARG A 330 -23.43 11.23 -14.50
C ARG A 330 -24.00 11.12 -13.08
N GLY A 331 -23.33 10.36 -12.22
CA GLY A 331 -23.75 10.10 -10.86
C GLY A 331 -22.76 9.23 -10.10
N PHE A 332 -23.04 9.00 -8.82
CA PHE A 332 -22.28 8.07 -8.00
C PHE A 332 -23.14 7.43 -6.92
N PHE A 333 -22.67 6.33 -6.35
CA PHE A 333 -23.30 5.68 -5.20
C PHE A 333 -22.29 5.02 -4.28
N ARG A 334 -22.64 4.86 -2.99
CA ARG A 334 -21.79 4.19 -2.01
C ARG A 334 -21.70 2.71 -2.30
N ILE A 335 -20.49 2.16 -2.28
CA ILE A 335 -20.25 0.73 -2.42
C ILE A 335 -20.08 0.13 -1.00
N PRO A 336 -20.81 -0.94 -0.65
CA PRO A 336 -20.56 -1.66 0.60
C PRO A 336 -19.12 -2.18 0.67
N TYR A 337 -18.46 -1.99 1.81
CA TYR A 337 -17.08 -2.42 2.01
C TYR A 337 -17.01 -3.53 3.06
N GLU A 338 -16.16 -4.51 2.78
CA GLU A 338 -15.74 -5.55 3.72
C GLU A 338 -14.22 -5.55 3.79
N HIS A 339 -13.69 -5.36 5.00
CA HIS A 339 -12.25 -5.36 5.27
C HIS A 339 -11.62 -6.70 4.88
N ALA A 340 -10.41 -6.64 4.31
CA ALA A 340 -9.59 -7.81 4.10
C ALA A 340 -8.16 -7.55 4.56
N ASP A 341 -7.51 -8.59 5.06
CA ASP A 341 -6.09 -8.54 5.40
C ASP A 341 -5.24 -8.20 4.15
N PRO A 342 -4.50 -7.07 4.15
CA PRO A 342 -3.65 -6.67 3.04
C PRO A 342 -2.29 -7.40 3.03
N THR A 343 -1.98 -8.26 4.02
CA THR A 343 -0.70 -9.00 4.09
C THR A 343 -0.30 -9.68 2.77
N PRO A 344 -1.21 -10.33 1.99
CA PRO A 344 -0.85 -10.92 0.70
C PRO A 344 -0.35 -9.93 -0.36
N ALA A 345 -0.53 -8.63 -0.15
CA ALA A 345 -0.02 -7.56 -1.00
C ALA A 345 1.47 -7.24 -0.74
N TYR A 346 2.05 -7.71 0.37
CA TYR A 346 3.44 -7.47 0.76
C TYR A 346 4.31 -8.68 0.45
N ILE A 347 5.07 -8.59 -0.64
CA ILE A 347 5.86 -9.67 -1.19
C ILE A 347 7.31 -9.24 -1.15
N ASP A 348 8.10 -9.98 -0.37
CA ASP A 348 9.55 -9.85 -0.32
C ASP A 348 10.13 -10.68 -1.46
N ASP A 349 10.64 -10.03 -2.49
CA ASP A 349 11.28 -10.70 -3.63
C ASP A 349 12.32 -9.79 -4.27
N GLY A 350 13.38 -10.38 -4.82
CA GLY A 350 14.48 -9.64 -5.39
C GLY A 350 15.46 -10.52 -6.16
N SER A 351 16.51 -9.90 -6.68
CA SER A 351 17.65 -10.61 -7.25
C SER A 351 18.95 -9.94 -6.84
N VAL A 352 19.96 -10.75 -6.53
CA VAL A 352 21.29 -10.27 -6.15
C VAL A 352 22.29 -10.71 -7.23
N VAL A 353 23.20 -9.83 -7.63
CA VAL A 353 24.29 -10.15 -8.55
C VAL A 353 25.60 -9.51 -8.08
N ALA A 354 26.71 -10.23 -8.24
CA ALA A 354 28.04 -9.66 -8.05
C ALA A 354 28.42 -8.85 -9.30
N SER A 355 28.70 -7.55 -9.15
CA SER A 355 29.04 -6.69 -10.28
C SER A 355 29.87 -5.47 -9.84
N PRO A 356 31.18 -5.42 -10.15
CA PRO A 356 31.96 -6.45 -10.87
C PRO A 356 32.08 -7.77 -10.08
N LEU A 357 32.46 -8.85 -10.77
CA LEU A 357 32.76 -10.11 -10.10
C LEU A 357 33.95 -9.94 -9.14
N PRO A 358 33.94 -10.62 -7.98
CA PRO A 358 35.08 -10.63 -7.07
C PRO A 358 36.31 -11.27 -7.75
N PRO A 359 37.53 -11.01 -7.23
CA PRO A 359 38.74 -11.64 -7.73
C PRO A 359 38.63 -13.17 -7.72
N ALA A 360 39.08 -13.83 -8.78
CA ALA A 360 39.06 -15.29 -8.88
C ALA A 360 40.04 -15.97 -7.89
N ASN A 361 41.08 -15.25 -7.46
CA ASN A 361 42.11 -15.72 -6.54
C ASN A 361 42.33 -14.70 -5.42
N LEU A 362 42.48 -15.17 -4.19
CA LEU A 362 42.82 -14.34 -3.03
C LEU A 362 43.83 -15.06 -2.12
N PRO A 363 44.83 -14.33 -1.56
CA PRO A 363 45.64 -14.88 -0.49
C PRO A 363 44.80 -15.23 0.74
N ALA A 364 45.19 -16.26 1.48
CA ALA A 364 44.53 -16.61 2.73
C ALA A 364 44.59 -15.44 3.73
N GLY A 365 43.45 -15.07 4.32
CA GLY A 365 43.33 -13.92 5.22
C GLY A 365 43.36 -12.54 4.55
N ALA A 366 43.42 -12.46 3.22
CA ALA A 366 43.42 -11.18 2.52
C ALA A 366 42.09 -10.44 2.67
N HIS A 367 42.17 -9.13 2.83
CA HIS A 367 41.02 -8.23 2.77
C HIS A 367 40.78 -7.79 1.34
N THR A 368 39.55 -7.87 0.86
CA THR A 368 39.17 -7.35 -0.45
C THR A 368 37.82 -6.66 -0.40
N HIS A 369 37.67 -5.64 -1.24
CA HIS A 369 36.42 -4.92 -1.38
C HIS A 369 35.56 -5.58 -2.46
N VAL A 370 34.29 -5.85 -2.14
CA VAL A 370 33.35 -6.51 -3.06
C VAL A 370 32.11 -5.65 -3.28
N THR A 371 31.47 -5.86 -4.41
CA THR A 371 30.26 -5.13 -4.79
C THR A 371 29.14 -6.09 -5.18
N MET A 372 28.05 -6.02 -4.43
CA MET A 372 26.82 -6.76 -4.71
C MET A 372 25.72 -5.77 -5.12
N ARG A 373 25.00 -6.05 -6.19
CA ARG A 373 23.81 -5.27 -6.59
C ARG A 373 22.57 -6.09 -6.29
N ALA A 374 21.66 -5.53 -5.51
CA ALA A 374 20.37 -6.16 -5.24
C ALA A 374 19.24 -5.32 -5.84
N THR A 375 18.39 -5.96 -6.65
CA THR A 375 17.20 -5.36 -7.26
C THR A 375 15.96 -5.86 -6.54
N ASN A 376 15.11 -4.93 -6.10
CA ASN A 376 13.82 -5.26 -5.49
C ASN A 376 12.78 -5.57 -6.58
N THR A 377 12.38 -6.84 -6.70
CA THR A 377 11.37 -7.31 -7.65
C THR A 377 10.04 -7.63 -6.98
N GLY A 378 9.96 -7.46 -5.66
CA GLY A 378 8.77 -7.63 -4.85
C GLY A 378 7.87 -6.41 -4.84
N SER A 379 6.95 -6.36 -3.88
CA SER A 379 6.07 -5.21 -3.63
C SER A 379 6.37 -4.48 -2.32
N THR A 380 7.09 -5.12 -1.40
CA THR A 380 7.49 -4.49 -0.13
C THR A 380 8.69 -3.57 -0.33
N THR A 381 8.69 -2.41 0.32
CA THR A 381 9.89 -1.56 0.39
C THR A 381 10.82 -2.09 1.47
N TRP A 382 12.07 -2.37 1.11
CA TRP A 382 13.06 -2.86 2.07
C TRP A 382 13.63 -1.69 2.87
N THR A 383 13.63 -1.80 4.19
CA THR A 383 14.16 -0.79 5.12
C THR A 383 14.97 -1.46 6.24
N PRO A 384 15.98 -0.78 6.82
CA PRO A 384 16.73 -1.33 7.96
C PRO A 384 15.80 -1.61 9.16
N ASP A 385 14.82 -0.75 9.42
CA ASP A 385 13.89 -0.86 10.55
C ASP A 385 13.01 -2.11 10.49
N LEU A 386 12.76 -2.63 9.28
CA LEU A 386 12.01 -3.87 9.05
C LEU A 386 12.92 -5.12 8.98
N GLY A 387 14.22 -4.96 9.24
CA GLY A 387 15.20 -6.04 9.34
C GLY A 387 15.73 -6.54 8.00
N TYR A 388 15.63 -5.77 6.91
CA TYR A 388 16.14 -6.19 5.61
C TYR A 388 17.65 -6.03 5.52
N ARG A 389 18.35 -7.09 5.12
CA ARG A 389 19.81 -7.16 5.00
C ARG A 389 20.23 -8.03 3.83
N LEU A 390 21.49 -7.94 3.46
CA LEU A 390 22.14 -8.92 2.60
C LEU A 390 22.83 -9.97 3.49
N GLY A 391 22.65 -11.25 3.19
CA GLY A 391 23.21 -12.35 3.97
C GLY A 391 24.00 -13.33 3.11
N SER A 392 25.01 -13.95 3.73
CA SER A 392 25.94 -14.89 3.10
C SER A 392 25.26 -16.19 2.70
N GLN A 393 25.68 -16.75 1.56
CA GLN A 393 25.19 -18.00 0.99
C GLN A 393 26.34 -18.91 0.58
N SER A 394 26.01 -20.14 0.20
CA SER A 394 26.97 -21.20 -0.18
C SER A 394 28.05 -21.48 0.88
N PRO A 395 27.68 -22.02 2.07
CA PRO A 395 26.35 -22.42 2.52
C PRO A 395 25.55 -21.27 3.15
N GLN A 396 24.22 -21.38 3.28
CA GLN A 396 23.40 -20.32 3.89
C GLN A 396 23.90 -19.94 5.29
N ASP A 397 23.96 -18.63 5.57
CA ASP A 397 24.24 -18.06 6.90
C ASP A 397 25.63 -18.39 7.47
N ASN A 398 26.64 -18.33 6.61
CA ASN A 398 28.03 -18.62 6.97
C ASN A 398 28.85 -17.35 7.28
N THR A 399 30.08 -17.54 7.76
CA THR A 399 31.07 -16.47 7.94
C THR A 399 32.38 -16.76 7.20
N THR A 400 32.34 -17.52 6.10
CA THR A 400 33.50 -17.91 5.28
C THR A 400 34.33 -16.70 4.85
N TRP A 401 33.65 -15.58 4.62
CA TRP A 401 34.22 -14.32 4.15
C TRP A 401 34.39 -13.27 5.27
N GLY A 402 34.40 -13.71 6.53
CA GLY A 402 34.60 -12.88 7.73
C GLY A 402 33.33 -12.23 8.31
N LEU A 403 32.24 -12.22 7.56
CA LEU A 403 30.93 -11.70 7.98
C LEU A 403 29.79 -12.53 7.38
N GLY A 404 28.63 -12.51 8.05
CA GLY A 404 27.42 -13.15 7.56
C GLY A 404 26.31 -12.19 7.14
N ARG A 405 26.42 -10.90 7.46
CA ARG A 405 25.39 -9.87 7.21
C ARG A 405 25.99 -8.55 6.76
N VAL A 406 25.29 -7.88 5.87
CA VAL A 406 25.57 -6.51 5.42
C VAL A 406 24.27 -5.70 5.49
N GLU A 407 24.32 -4.56 6.16
CA GLU A 407 23.20 -3.63 6.26
C GLU A 407 22.85 -3.01 4.91
N LEU A 408 21.63 -2.49 4.76
CA LEU A 408 21.27 -1.76 3.55
C LEU A 408 22.15 -0.51 3.38
N PRO A 409 22.63 -0.23 2.16
CA PRO A 409 23.49 0.94 1.90
C PRO A 409 22.69 2.26 1.86
N VAL A 410 21.36 2.19 1.89
CA VAL A 410 20.43 3.32 1.77
C VAL A 410 19.26 3.15 2.75
N PRO A 411 18.55 4.24 3.13
CA PRO A 411 17.43 4.15 4.08
C PRO A 411 16.28 3.28 3.60
N GLU A 412 16.06 3.18 2.29
CA GLU A 412 15.06 2.30 1.72
C GLU A 412 15.40 1.86 0.29
N ILE A 413 14.99 0.64 -0.08
CA ILE A 413 15.07 0.11 -1.44
C ILE A 413 13.63 -0.20 -1.90
N ARG A 414 13.09 0.69 -2.73
CA ARG A 414 11.71 0.57 -3.24
C ARG A 414 11.61 -0.51 -4.33
N PRO A 415 10.43 -1.13 -4.52
CA PRO A 415 10.16 -1.98 -5.67
C PRO A 415 10.61 -1.36 -7.00
N GLY A 416 11.26 -2.15 -7.84
CA GLY A 416 11.84 -1.73 -9.12
C GLY A 416 13.19 -1.01 -9.01
N SER A 417 13.69 -0.72 -7.80
CA SER A 417 15.00 -0.08 -7.61
C SER A 417 16.11 -1.10 -7.36
N THR A 418 17.34 -0.73 -7.74
CA THR A 418 18.55 -1.51 -7.45
C THR A 418 19.44 -0.73 -6.48
N ALA A 419 19.88 -1.39 -5.42
CA ALA A 419 20.88 -0.86 -4.49
C ALA A 419 22.24 -1.54 -4.70
N THR A 420 23.31 -0.81 -4.45
CA THR A 420 24.69 -1.30 -4.55
C THR A 420 25.29 -1.41 -3.15
N PHE A 421 25.52 -2.64 -2.71
CA PHE A 421 26.19 -2.97 -1.46
C PHE A 421 27.69 -3.01 -1.72
N GLN A 422 28.43 -2.17 -1.02
CA GLN A 422 29.89 -2.10 -1.04
C GLN A 422 30.39 -2.39 0.36
N PHE A 423 31.17 -3.46 0.50
CA PHE A 423 31.66 -3.90 1.79
C PHE A 423 32.95 -4.69 1.64
N ASP A 424 33.72 -4.73 2.73
CA ASP A 424 34.97 -5.46 2.79
C ASP A 424 34.72 -6.88 3.29
N VAL A 425 35.39 -7.84 2.67
CA VAL A 425 35.40 -9.25 3.08
C VAL A 425 36.81 -9.71 3.39
N THR A 426 36.92 -10.72 4.24
CA THR A 426 38.20 -11.35 4.59
C THR A 426 38.20 -12.78 4.08
N ALA A 427 39.15 -13.13 3.22
CA ALA A 427 39.29 -14.49 2.73
C ALA A 427 39.59 -15.45 3.88
N THR A 428 38.98 -16.64 3.86
CA THR A 428 39.23 -17.67 4.87
C THR A 428 40.70 -18.04 4.98
N ALA A 429 41.14 -18.46 6.17
CA ALA A 429 42.50 -18.95 6.38
C ALA A 429 42.74 -20.32 5.73
N THR A 430 41.67 -21.05 5.41
CA THR A 430 41.75 -22.39 4.84
C THR A 430 41.92 -22.33 3.33
N ALA A 431 43.07 -22.77 2.82
CA ALA A 431 43.30 -22.87 1.38
C ALA A 431 42.29 -23.83 0.70
N GLY A 432 41.86 -23.49 -0.50
CA GLY A 432 40.85 -24.24 -1.26
C GLY A 432 39.98 -23.34 -2.14
N VAL A 433 39.06 -23.94 -2.88
CA VAL A 433 38.05 -23.17 -3.63
C VAL A 433 36.81 -22.99 -2.76
N HIS A 434 36.45 -21.73 -2.52
CA HIS A 434 35.29 -21.35 -1.72
C HIS A 434 34.28 -20.62 -2.61
N GLU A 435 33.00 -20.88 -2.37
CA GLU A 435 31.94 -20.18 -3.08
C GLU A 435 31.63 -18.83 -2.40
N PHE A 436 31.39 -17.83 -3.24
CA PHE A 436 30.97 -16.51 -2.84
C PHE A 436 29.59 -16.24 -3.42
N SER A 437 28.58 -16.20 -2.55
CA SER A 437 27.20 -15.92 -2.92
C SER A 437 26.52 -15.16 -1.79
N TRP A 438 25.55 -14.32 -2.15
CA TRP A 438 24.73 -13.54 -1.22
C TRP A 438 23.27 -13.50 -1.67
N GLN A 439 22.38 -13.39 -0.69
CA GLN A 439 20.94 -13.30 -0.89
C GLN A 439 20.35 -12.29 0.08
N MET A 440 19.21 -11.69 -0.28
CA MET A 440 18.47 -10.84 0.65
C MET A 440 17.80 -11.68 1.74
N VAL A 441 17.76 -11.13 2.95
CA VAL A 441 17.12 -11.71 4.13
C VAL A 441 16.33 -10.64 4.86
N ARG A 442 15.19 -11.04 5.42
CA ARG A 442 14.48 -10.26 6.43
C ARG A 442 14.67 -10.95 7.76
N GLU A 443 15.44 -10.33 8.64
CA GLU A 443 15.89 -10.92 9.90
C GLU A 443 14.74 -11.45 10.75
N GLY A 444 14.88 -12.70 11.23
CA GLY A 444 13.86 -13.39 12.01
C GLY A 444 12.59 -13.77 11.23
N VAL A 445 12.51 -13.49 9.92
CA VAL A 445 11.36 -13.81 9.08
C VAL A 445 11.70 -14.88 8.05
N HIS A 446 12.49 -14.56 7.02
CA HIS A 446 12.85 -15.51 5.96
C HIS A 446 13.96 -14.96 5.03
N TRP A 447 14.58 -15.86 4.27
CA TRP A 447 15.41 -15.55 3.10
C TRP A 447 14.52 -15.44 1.87
N PHE A 448 14.81 -14.50 0.98
CA PHE A 448 13.92 -14.23 -0.15
C PHE A 448 14.68 -13.79 -1.41
N GLY A 449 13.98 -13.81 -2.54
CA GLY A 449 14.55 -13.52 -3.84
C GLY A 449 15.56 -14.55 -4.33
N HIS A 450 16.14 -14.27 -5.47
CA HIS A 450 17.18 -15.09 -6.09
C HIS A 450 18.54 -14.68 -5.56
N ALA A 451 19.24 -15.63 -4.92
CA ALA A 451 20.64 -15.47 -4.53
C ALA A 451 21.53 -15.20 -5.75
N SER A 452 22.65 -14.52 -5.55
CA SER A 452 23.64 -14.38 -6.61
C SER A 452 24.17 -15.75 -7.04
N PRO A 453 24.39 -15.98 -8.35
CA PRO A 453 25.10 -17.18 -8.81
C PRO A 453 26.41 -17.35 -8.03
N PRO A 454 26.71 -18.54 -7.48
CA PRO A 454 27.94 -18.76 -6.73
C PRO A 454 29.18 -18.47 -7.58
N VAL A 455 30.04 -17.58 -7.08
CA VAL A 455 31.35 -17.31 -7.69
C VAL A 455 32.38 -18.16 -6.98
N ARG A 456 33.09 -19.01 -7.70
CA ARG A 456 34.18 -19.82 -7.15
C ARG A 456 35.45 -18.98 -7.02
N ILE A 457 35.94 -18.81 -5.80
CA ILE A 457 37.16 -18.07 -5.49
C ILE A 457 38.17 -19.03 -4.89
N ALA A 458 39.34 -19.13 -5.53
CA ALA A 458 40.46 -19.90 -5.00
C ALA A 458 41.19 -19.07 -3.94
N VAL A 459 41.32 -19.65 -2.75
CA VAL A 459 42.00 -19.06 -1.61
C VAL A 459 43.25 -19.88 -1.30
N GLY A 460 44.38 -19.22 -1.09
CA GLY A 460 45.64 -19.87 -0.70
C GLY A 460 46.87 -19.02 -0.99
N SER A 461 48.05 -19.52 -0.63
CA SER A 461 49.32 -18.85 -0.92
C SER A 461 49.56 -18.76 -2.43
N THR A 462 50.06 -17.60 -2.86
CA THR A 462 50.55 -17.31 -4.21
C THR A 462 52.06 -17.08 -4.21
N ASP A 463 52.77 -17.56 -3.20
CA ASP A 463 54.23 -17.41 -3.12
C ASP A 463 54.93 -18.13 -4.28
N GLY A 464 56.19 -17.77 -4.57
CA GLY A 464 56.91 -18.31 -5.73
C GLY A 464 57.04 -19.85 -5.76
N ALA A 465 56.97 -20.52 -4.60
CA ALA A 465 56.91 -21.98 -4.52
C ALA A 465 55.57 -22.53 -5.06
N CYS A 466 54.46 -21.88 -4.74
CA CYS A 466 53.15 -22.23 -5.26
C CYS A 466 53.05 -21.97 -6.77
N GLU A 467 53.65 -20.89 -7.27
CA GLU A 467 53.70 -20.61 -8.71
C GLU A 467 54.43 -21.71 -9.50
N GLN A 468 55.56 -22.21 -8.97
CA GLN A 468 56.28 -23.34 -9.59
C GLN A 468 55.45 -24.63 -9.59
N LEU A 469 54.72 -24.90 -8.50
CA LEU A 469 53.83 -26.06 -8.43
C LEU A 469 52.66 -25.94 -9.43
N HIS A 470 52.11 -24.74 -9.62
CA HIS A 470 51.08 -24.48 -10.64
C HIS A 470 51.58 -24.70 -12.06
N GLN A 471 52.74 -24.13 -12.41
CA GLN A 471 53.35 -24.32 -13.73
C GLN A 471 53.61 -25.80 -14.01
N ARG A 472 54.07 -26.56 -13.00
CA ARG A 472 54.27 -28.00 -13.11
C ARG A 472 52.95 -28.76 -13.29
N HIS A 473 51.90 -28.40 -12.56
CA HIS A 473 50.57 -29.00 -12.71
C HIS A 473 49.98 -28.76 -14.10
N GLN A 474 50.05 -27.52 -14.60
CA GLN A 474 49.60 -27.16 -15.95
C GLN A 474 50.38 -27.91 -17.03
N HIS A 475 51.70 -28.01 -16.88
CA HIS A 475 52.54 -28.76 -17.83
C HIS A 475 52.17 -30.26 -17.88
N LEU A 476 51.99 -30.89 -16.70
CA LEU A 476 51.59 -32.30 -16.62
C LEU A 476 50.18 -32.53 -17.20
N ASN A 477 49.25 -31.59 -17.00
CA ASN A 477 47.91 -31.66 -17.59
C ASN A 477 47.93 -31.50 -19.12
N ALA A 478 48.77 -30.61 -19.65
CA ALA A 478 48.96 -30.47 -21.09
C ALA A 478 49.50 -31.77 -21.71
N GLN A 479 50.50 -32.40 -21.08
CA GLN A 479 51.01 -33.72 -21.50
C GLN A 479 49.94 -34.80 -21.43
N LEU A 480 49.12 -34.82 -20.37
CA LEU A 480 48.02 -35.77 -20.24
C LEU A 480 46.98 -35.60 -21.37
N ALA A 481 46.67 -34.35 -21.73
CA ALA A 481 45.76 -34.06 -22.83
C ALA A 481 46.32 -34.53 -24.18
N GLU A 482 47.62 -34.31 -24.44
CA GLU A 482 48.31 -34.77 -25.65
C GLU A 482 48.28 -36.30 -25.78
N VAL A 483 48.66 -37.02 -24.72
CA VAL A 483 48.62 -38.50 -24.68
C VAL A 483 47.19 -39.02 -24.85
N THR A 484 46.20 -38.32 -24.29
CA THR A 484 44.78 -38.70 -24.45
C THR A 484 44.32 -38.52 -25.90
N ALA A 485 44.78 -37.47 -26.59
CA ALA A 485 44.50 -37.24 -28.00
C ALA A 485 45.19 -38.30 -28.89
N GLU A 486 46.42 -38.69 -28.57
CA GLU A 486 47.12 -39.78 -29.26
C GLU A 486 46.36 -41.11 -29.13
N ILE A 487 45.86 -41.45 -27.94
CA ILE A 487 45.03 -42.66 -27.73
C ILE A 487 43.77 -42.62 -28.61
N ALA A 488 43.13 -41.46 -28.74
CA ALA A 488 41.94 -41.30 -29.56
C ALA A 488 42.22 -41.42 -31.08
N GLY A 489 43.47 -41.16 -31.50
CA GLY A 489 43.91 -41.19 -32.89
C GLY A 489 44.50 -42.52 -33.37
N ILE A 490 44.56 -43.55 -32.52
CA ILE A 490 45.14 -44.87 -32.88
C ILE A 490 44.39 -45.48 -34.08
N ASP A 491 45.13 -45.86 -35.12
CA ASP A 491 44.62 -46.63 -36.24
C ASP A 491 44.52 -48.12 -35.86
N TRP A 492 43.31 -48.67 -35.96
CA TRP A 492 43.00 -50.05 -35.60
C TRP A 492 43.09 -51.03 -36.77
N SER A 493 43.62 -50.59 -37.92
CA SER A 493 43.81 -51.42 -39.12
C SER A 493 44.75 -52.62 -38.88
N ASP A 494 45.75 -52.49 -38.00
CA ASP A 494 46.55 -53.60 -37.45
C ASP A 494 46.27 -53.78 -35.93
N PRO A 495 45.43 -54.76 -35.55
CA PRO A 495 45.02 -54.96 -34.16
C PRO A 495 46.15 -55.31 -33.20
N PHE A 496 47.29 -55.83 -33.69
CA PHE A 496 48.41 -56.21 -32.82
C PHE A 496 49.24 -54.99 -32.46
N ILE A 497 49.57 -54.16 -33.45
CA ILE A 497 50.29 -52.89 -33.23
C ILE A 497 49.44 -51.92 -32.42
N ALA A 498 48.16 -51.74 -32.78
CA ALA A 498 47.24 -50.85 -32.08
C ALA A 498 47.07 -51.20 -30.59
N ARG A 499 47.01 -52.50 -30.24
CA ARG A 499 46.93 -52.94 -28.83
C ARG A 499 48.21 -52.67 -28.06
N HIS A 500 49.37 -52.84 -28.69
CA HIS A 500 50.66 -52.57 -28.04
C HIS A 500 50.85 -51.07 -27.78
N GLU A 501 50.48 -50.23 -28.76
CA GLU A 501 50.53 -48.79 -28.67
C GLU A 501 49.54 -48.23 -27.63
N ALA A 502 48.29 -48.69 -27.66
CA ALA A 502 47.28 -48.34 -26.65
C ALA A 502 47.72 -48.73 -25.22
N ALA A 503 48.36 -49.89 -25.04
CA ALA A 503 48.87 -50.32 -23.74
C ALA A 503 50.02 -49.45 -23.23
N ASN A 504 50.88 -48.95 -24.12
CA ASN A 504 51.97 -48.03 -23.76
C ASN A 504 51.43 -46.66 -23.36
N LEU A 505 50.56 -46.06 -24.17
CA LEU A 505 49.95 -44.76 -23.90
C LEU A 505 49.06 -44.78 -22.64
N SER A 506 48.36 -45.90 -22.39
CA SER A 506 47.57 -46.07 -21.16
C SER A 506 48.46 -46.13 -19.91
N ARG A 507 49.64 -46.77 -19.98
CA ARG A 507 50.63 -46.74 -18.88
C ARG A 507 51.16 -45.32 -18.65
N LEU A 508 51.41 -44.57 -19.72
CA LEU A 508 51.87 -43.18 -19.65
C LEU A 508 50.79 -42.28 -19.02
N THR A 509 49.53 -42.45 -19.43
CA THR A 509 48.35 -41.77 -18.85
C THR A 509 48.27 -42.01 -17.33
N GLN A 510 48.42 -43.26 -16.87
CA GLN A 510 48.42 -43.57 -15.44
C GLN A 510 49.61 -42.96 -14.70
N ALA A 511 50.79 -42.91 -15.32
CA ALA A 511 51.97 -42.28 -14.74
C ALA A 511 51.78 -40.76 -14.60
N LEU A 512 51.27 -40.08 -15.62
CA LEU A 512 50.96 -38.66 -15.59
C LEU A 512 49.91 -38.33 -14.53
N ARG A 513 48.82 -39.10 -14.44
CA ARG A 513 47.80 -38.94 -13.38
C ARG A 513 48.39 -39.05 -11.98
N ARG A 514 49.29 -40.02 -11.73
CA ARG A 514 49.98 -40.12 -10.43
C ARG A 514 50.86 -38.90 -10.13
N GLN A 515 51.55 -38.37 -11.13
CA GLN A 515 52.36 -37.17 -10.97
C GLN A 515 51.50 -35.93 -10.70
N ILE A 516 50.38 -35.78 -11.40
CA ILE A 516 49.40 -34.71 -11.16
C ILE A 516 48.90 -34.78 -9.72
N SER A 517 48.43 -35.94 -9.27
CA SER A 517 47.97 -36.12 -7.88
C SER A 517 49.07 -35.86 -6.84
N ALA A 518 50.33 -36.16 -7.15
CA ALA A 518 51.45 -35.84 -6.26
C ALA A 518 51.72 -34.32 -6.17
N VAL A 519 51.62 -33.61 -7.29
CA VAL A 519 51.74 -32.14 -7.32
C VAL A 519 50.56 -31.49 -6.60
N GLU A 520 49.34 -31.99 -6.78
CA GLU A 520 48.14 -31.53 -6.05
C GLU A 520 48.30 -31.71 -4.54
N ALA A 521 48.81 -32.86 -4.09
CA ALA A 521 49.10 -33.09 -2.67
C ALA A 521 50.16 -32.12 -2.12
N GLN A 522 51.17 -31.76 -2.93
CA GLN A 522 52.18 -30.76 -2.56
C GLN A 522 51.59 -29.35 -2.48
N GLN A 523 50.71 -28.98 -3.43
CA GLN A 523 49.99 -27.70 -3.40
C GLN A 523 49.15 -27.58 -2.14
N VAL A 524 48.40 -28.62 -1.78
CA VAL A 524 47.61 -28.65 -0.54
C VAL A 524 48.50 -28.53 0.70
N ALA A 525 49.62 -29.27 0.75
CA ALA A 525 50.53 -29.22 1.89
C ALA A 525 51.18 -27.84 2.10
N GLN A 526 51.40 -27.08 1.01
CA GLN A 526 51.92 -25.70 1.08
C GLN A 526 50.81 -24.65 1.21
N GLY A 527 49.54 -25.05 1.27
CA GLY A 527 48.41 -24.13 1.34
C GLY A 527 48.28 -23.26 0.08
N CYS A 528 48.76 -23.74 -1.07
CA CYS A 528 48.64 -23.03 -2.34
C CYS A 528 47.18 -22.88 -2.75
N ALA A 529 46.86 -21.77 -3.41
CA ALA A 529 45.58 -21.66 -4.11
C ALA A 529 45.45 -22.82 -5.14
N PRO A 530 44.26 -23.39 -5.34
CA PRO A 530 44.05 -24.36 -6.42
C PRO A 530 44.30 -23.74 -7.80
N GLY A 531 45.02 -24.45 -8.65
CA GLY A 531 45.52 -23.98 -9.95
C GLY A 531 44.76 -24.38 -11.19
#